data_AF-A0A962YEH0-F1
#
_entry.id   AF-A0A962YEH0-F1
#
_cell.length_a   1.000
_cell.length_b   1.000
_cell.length_c   1.000
_cell.angle_alpha   90.00
_cell.angle_beta   90.00
_cell.angle_gamma   90.00
#
_symmetry.space_group_name_H-M   'P 1'
#
loop_
_entity.id
_entity.type
_entity.pdbx_description
1 polymer ?
#
loop_
_entity_poly.entity_id
_entity_poly.type
_entity_poly.pdbx_seq_one_letter_code
_entity_poly.pdbx_strand_id
1 'polypeptide(L)' 'VVTKGRHDPCVGIRATPIAEAMLALVLMDHCLRQRAQNLDVQVNTPQIPGQAITDSE' A
#
# COMPACT_ATOMS: atom_id res chain seq x y z
N VAL A 1 33.03 31.25 -0.25
CA VAL A 1 32.77 30.21 0.78
C VAL A 1 31.99 29.09 0.12
N VAL A 2 32.53 27.87 0.05
CA VAL A 2 31.78 26.69 -0.41
C VAL A 2 31.30 25.94 0.82
N THR A 3 29.99 25.87 1.02
CA THR A 3 29.39 25.10 2.11
C THR A 3 29.25 23.64 1.67
N LYS A 4 29.91 22.71 2.38
CA LYS A 4 29.78 21.27 2.12
C LYS A 4 28.45 20.79 2.71
N GLY A 5 27.41 20.69 1.87
CA GLY A 5 26.09 20.15 2.25
C GLY A 5 25.80 18.80 1.58
N ARG A 6 24.88 18.01 2.15
CA ARG A 6 24.33 16.82 1.46
C ARG A 6 23.37 17.29 0.37
N HIS A 7 23.70 16.99 -0.87
CA HIS A 7 22.76 17.04 -1.98
C HIS A 7 22.53 15.60 -2.42
N ASP A 8 21.29 15.14 -2.33
CA ASP A 8 20.93 13.87 -2.94
C ASP A 8 20.87 14.10 -4.46
N PRO A 9 21.67 13.38 -5.27
CA PRO A 9 21.66 13.56 -6.73
C PRO A 9 20.33 13.12 -7.37
N CYS A 10 19.51 12.36 -6.63
CA CYS A 10 18.12 12.08 -6.93
C CYS A 10 17.35 11.82 -5.63
N VAL A 11 16.60 12.82 -5.15
CA VAL A 11 15.72 12.66 -3.97
C VAL A 11 14.48 11.80 -4.27
N GLY A 12 14.16 11.59 -5.55
CA GLY A 12 12.95 10.90 -6.00
C GLY A 12 12.82 9.45 -5.55
N ILE A 13 13.93 8.72 -5.39
CA ILE A 13 13.92 7.33 -4.90
C ILE A 13 13.32 7.25 -3.48
N ARG A 14 13.45 8.32 -2.70
CA ARG A 14 12.86 8.39 -1.35
C ARG A 14 11.33 8.53 -1.38
N ALA A 15 10.74 8.84 -2.53
CA ALA A 15 9.30 9.00 -2.68
C ALA A 15 8.56 7.67 -2.91
N THR A 16 9.23 6.59 -3.30
CA THR A 16 8.60 5.27 -3.53
C THR A 16 7.75 4.79 -2.34
N PRO A 17 8.25 4.77 -1.08
CA PRO A 17 7.43 4.35 0.06
C PRO A 17 6.24 5.28 0.32
N ILE A 18 6.36 6.56 -0.05
CA ILE A 18 5.24 7.52 0.05
C ILE A 18 4.18 7.17 -0.98
N ALA A 19 4.58 6.89 -2.22
CA ALA A 19 3.66 6.52 -3.29
C ALA A 19 2.91 5.22 -2.98
N GLU A 20 3.61 4.20 -2.45
CA GLU A 20 2.99 2.94 -2.01
C GLU A 20 1.94 3.16 -0.92
N ALA A 21 2.28 3.95 0.11
CA ALA A 21 1.36 4.26 1.20
C ALA A 21 0.12 5.03 0.71
N MET A 22 0.32 6.04 -0.14
CA MET A 22 -0.77 6.85 -0.70
C MET A 22 -1.70 5.99 -1.57
N LEU A 23 -1.16 5.08 -2.37
CA LEU A 23 -1.97 4.14 -3.16
C LEU A 23 -2.78 3.20 -2.26
N ALA A 24 -2.16 2.64 -1.21
CA ALA A 24 -2.86 1.77 -0.27
C ALA A 24 -4.02 2.50 0.43
N LEU A 25 -3.82 3.76 0.84
CA LEU A 25 -4.87 4.58 1.45
C LEU A 25 -6.04 4.83 0.49
N VAL A 26 -5.75 5.19 -0.77
CA VAL A 26 -6.78 5.40 -1.80
C VAL A 26 -7.58 4.12 -2.06
N LEU A 27 -6.90 2.98 -2.17
CA LEU A 27 -7.55 1.68 -2.34
C LEU A 27 -8.45 1.33 -1.15
N MET A 28 -7.99 1.56 0.08
CA MET A 28 -8.80 1.33 1.29
C MET A 28 -10.04 2.23 1.34
N ASP A 29 -9.91 3.52 1.04
CA ASP A 29 -11.05 4.45 1.00
C ASP A 29 -12.10 3.98 -0.02
N HIS A 30 -11.67 3.63 -1.24
CA HIS A 30 -12.59 3.13 -2.26
C HIS A 30 -13.22 1.78 -1.90
N CYS A 31 -12.48 0.88 -1.26
CA CYS A 31 -13.01 -0.38 -0.76
C CYS A 31 -14.13 -0.15 0.28
N LEU A 32 -13.90 0.77 1.22
CA LEU A 32 -14.90 1.10 2.25
C LEU A 32 -16.12 1.81 1.67
N ARG A 33 -15.94 2.72 0.71
CA ARG A 33 -17.06 3.37 0.01
C ARG A 33 -17.90 2.37 -0.77
N GLN A 34 -17.27 1.42 -1.46
CA GLN A 34 -17.98 0.37 -2.19
C GLN A 34 -18.82 -0.50 -1.24
N ARG A 35 -18.24 -0.88 -0.10
CA ARG A 35 -18.95 -1.62 0.96
C ARG A 35 -20.10 -0.81 1.56
N ALA A 36 -19.92 0.49 1.77
CA ALA A 36 -20.96 1.36 2.33
C ALA A 36 -22.18 1.47 1.39
N GLN A 37 -21.96 1.53 0.08
CA GLN A 37 -23.05 1.63 -0.90
C GLN A 37 -23.76 0.30 -1.16
N ASN A 38 -23.05 -0.83 -1.03
CA ASN A 38 -23.56 -2.14 -1.48
C ASN A 38 -23.62 -3.20 -0.37
N LEU A 39 -23.62 -2.81 0.91
CA LEU A 39 -23.70 -3.62 2.14
C LEU A 39 -23.36 -5.13 2.00
N ASP A 40 -24.30 -5.94 1.51
CA ASP A 40 -24.22 -7.40 1.41
C ASP A 40 -24.10 -7.88 -0.05
N VAL A 41 -22.94 -7.60 -0.68
CA VAL A 41 -22.65 -8.12 -2.02
C VAL A 41 -22.27 -9.60 -1.92
N GLN A 42 -23.14 -10.46 -2.43
CA GLN A 42 -22.87 -11.89 -2.59
C GLN A 42 -21.91 -12.10 -3.78
N VAL A 43 -20.76 -12.71 -3.53
CA VAL A 43 -19.76 -13.04 -4.56
C VAL A 43 -19.50 -14.55 -4.57
N ASN A 44 -19.28 -15.11 -5.76
CA ASN A 44 -18.96 -16.53 -5.95
C ASN A 44 -17.48 -16.85 -5.72
N THR A 45 -16.67 -15.84 -5.36
CA THR A 45 -15.24 -16.00 -5.13
C THR A 45 -14.99 -16.81 -3.85
N PRO A 46 -14.23 -17.93 -3.91
CA PRO A 46 -13.94 -18.74 -2.74
C PRO A 46 -13.03 -18.01 -1.75
N GLN A 47 -13.30 -18.16 -0.46
CA GLN A 47 -12.40 -17.69 0.61
C GLN A 47 -11.25 -18.68 0.77
N ILE A 48 -10.06 -18.31 0.29
CA ILE A 48 -8.84 -19.11 0.41
C ILE A 48 -8.06 -18.60 1.63
N PRO A 49 -7.74 -19.45 2.63
CA PRO A 49 -6.97 -19.02 3.80
C PRO A 49 -5.55 -18.60 3.40
N GLY A 50 -5.01 -17.59 4.09
CA GLY A 50 -3.63 -17.16 3.90
C GLY A 50 -2.64 -18.25 4.31
N GLN A 51 -1.61 -18.47 3.49
CA GLN A 51 -0.48 -19.30 3.90
C GLN A 51 0.40 -18.50 4.86
N ALA A 52 0.42 -18.89 6.13
CA ALA A 52 1.46 -18.44 7.03
C ALA A 52 2.78 -19.06 6.55
N ILE A 53 3.75 -18.21 6.17
CA ILE A 53 5.13 -18.64 6.00
C ILE A 53 5.58 -19.06 7.41
N THR A 54 5.56 -20.36 7.66
CA THR A 54 6.24 -20.92 8.82
C THR A 54 7.68 -21.06 8.36
N ASP A 55 8.52 -20.13 8.81
CA ASP A 55 9.97 -20.27 8.69
C ASP A 55 10.32 -21.59 9.38
N SER A 56 10.52 -22.63 8.58
CA SER A 56 11.23 -23.83 9.00
C SER A 56 12.69 -23.41 9.05
N GLU A 57 13.30 -23.52 10.23
CA GLU A 57 14.70 -23.20 10.58
C GLU A 57 15.68 -22.97 9.41
#